data_AF-J8Q3P8-F1
#
_entry.id   AF-J8Q3P8-F1
#
_cell.length_a   1.000
_cell.length_b   1.000
_cell.length_c   1.000
_cell.angle_alpha   90.00
_cell.angle_beta   90.00
_cell.angle_gamma   90.00
#
_symmetry.space_group_name_H-M   'P 1'
#
loop_
_entity.id
_entity.type
_entity.pdbx_description
1 polymer ?
#
loop_
_entity_poly.entity_id
_entity_poly.type
_entity_poly.pdbx_seq_one_letter_code
_entity_poly.pdbx_strand_id
1 'polypeptide(L)'
;MEKSDANSKGFYLSIIFNVPAPQRFNVLTVLALWIWTWILRFFSLNNLDISQVLLTRVPHDIRPGYTLTQLHRSARNFAFKITRIIIPFHFITVFFFEYKNVTEGPLKNVVFVVYFLPLIQSMIITWFILKDCHIIRYCVKRCLLIEPSPRSLRNTYILLSDTLTSFAKPLIDFTLFSSLIFREPFTHFDLFVALFPVLIRLLQCLREYRLLHDTTLLFNALKYSCNLPILFCTWQSRVYEDSIDSEKLRHIQRWFMLLNSSYTFFWDVRMDWLLDSLSSLRSKSKSAVTFKRRIYHAAIIIDFVLRFWWSWTHLFQNLKFGTTNTDYLFFQGEMQYLEVIRRGLWVIFKLEAEYYIKFTSK
;
A
#
# COMPACT_ATOMS: atom_id res chain seq x y z
N MET A 1 25.34 -23.97 30.22
CA MET A 1 23.99 -23.49 30.58
C MET A 1 23.60 -22.17 29.90
N GLU A 2 24.44 -21.58 29.03
CA GLU A 2 24.15 -20.27 28.37
C GLU A 2 23.58 -20.35 26.94
N LYS A 3 23.46 -21.53 26.32
CA LYS A 3 22.96 -21.67 24.94
C LYS A 3 21.43 -21.71 24.79
N SER A 4 20.64 -21.90 25.86
CA SER A 4 19.16 -21.95 25.75
C SER A 4 18.49 -20.57 25.74
N ASP A 5 19.09 -19.56 26.39
CA ASP A 5 18.48 -18.23 26.49
C ASP A 5 18.59 -17.37 25.23
N ALA A 6 19.61 -17.61 24.39
CA ALA A 6 19.73 -16.96 23.09
C ALA A 6 18.70 -17.52 22.09
N ASN A 7 18.47 -18.84 22.11
CA ASN A 7 17.46 -19.48 21.26
C ASN A 7 16.03 -19.13 21.69
N SER A 8 15.76 -18.99 23.00
CA SER A 8 14.43 -18.58 23.45
C SER A 8 14.10 -17.14 23.06
N LYS A 9 15.04 -16.19 23.22
CA LYS A 9 14.85 -14.79 22.78
C LYS A 9 14.67 -14.66 21.26
N GLY A 10 15.41 -15.45 20.47
CA GLY A 10 15.21 -15.52 19.01
C GLY A 10 13.84 -16.07 18.62
N PHE A 11 13.38 -17.11 19.33
CA PHE A 11 12.07 -17.73 19.14
C PHE A 11 10.90 -16.79 19.51
N TYR A 12 11.02 -16.03 20.61
CA TYR A 12 9.99 -15.04 20.99
C TYR A 12 9.92 -13.86 20.02
N LEU A 13 11.06 -13.40 19.49
CA LEU A 13 11.07 -12.33 18.48
C LEU A 13 10.43 -12.81 17.17
N SER A 14 10.77 -14.02 16.71
CA SER A 14 10.18 -14.58 15.49
C SER A 14 8.66 -14.78 15.60
N ILE A 15 8.15 -15.14 16.78
CA ILE A 15 6.70 -15.29 17.03
C ILE A 15 5.95 -13.95 16.93
N ILE A 16 6.56 -12.84 17.34
CA ILE A 16 5.91 -11.51 17.27
C ILE A 16 5.83 -11.02 15.82
N PHE A 17 6.82 -11.33 14.99
CA PHE A 17 6.88 -10.88 13.60
C PHE A 17 6.25 -11.86 12.60
N ASN A 18 6.03 -13.13 12.98
CA ASN A 18 5.40 -14.13 12.12
C ASN A 18 3.87 -13.99 12.10
N VAL A 19 3.38 -12.86 11.58
CA VAL A 19 1.94 -12.65 11.41
C VAL A 19 1.44 -13.47 10.21
N PRO A 20 0.44 -14.34 10.40
CA PRO A 20 -0.15 -15.11 9.30
C PRO A 20 -0.64 -14.18 8.20
N ALA A 21 -0.46 -14.60 6.94
CA ALA A 21 -0.93 -13.87 5.75
C ALA A 21 -2.32 -13.21 5.88
N PRO A 22 -3.40 -13.89 6.34
CA PRO A 22 -4.71 -13.27 6.42
C PRO A 22 -4.81 -12.23 7.55
N GLN A 23 -4.08 -12.44 8.64
CA GLN A 23 -4.05 -11.52 9.76
C GLN A 23 -3.18 -10.31 9.45
N ARG A 24 -2.16 -10.48 8.61
CA ARG A 24 -1.29 -9.42 8.14
C ARG A 24 -2.06 -8.33 7.41
N PHE A 25 -3.04 -8.69 6.58
CA PHE A 25 -3.94 -7.72 5.94
C PHE A 25 -4.65 -6.82 6.96
N ASN A 26 -5.19 -7.40 8.05
CA ASN A 26 -5.84 -6.65 9.11
C ASN A 26 -4.86 -5.73 9.85
N VAL A 27 -3.68 -6.24 10.19
CA VAL A 27 -2.62 -5.47 10.86
C VAL A 27 -2.16 -4.30 9.97
N LEU A 28 -1.94 -4.53 8.67
CA LEU A 28 -1.54 -3.49 7.72
C LEU A 28 -2.64 -2.44 7.54
N THR A 29 -3.92 -2.84 7.58
CA THR A 29 -5.04 -1.90 7.54
C THR A 29 -5.06 -1.01 8.78
N VAL A 30 -4.85 -1.59 9.98
CA VAL A 30 -4.72 -0.83 11.23
C VAL A 30 -3.50 0.09 11.19
N LEU A 31 -2.37 -0.39 10.68
CA LEU A 31 -1.16 0.41 10.48
C LEU A 31 -1.42 1.61 9.56
N ALA A 32 -2.14 1.42 8.45
CA ALA A 32 -2.48 2.50 7.54
C ALA A 32 -3.36 3.58 8.22
N LEU A 33 -4.29 3.21 9.10
CA LEU A 33 -5.08 4.18 9.89
C LEU A 33 -4.19 5.00 10.84
N TRP A 34 -3.19 4.37 11.45
CA TRP A 34 -2.22 5.05 12.30
C TRP A 34 -1.29 5.96 11.50
N ILE A 35 -0.76 5.49 10.37
CA ILE A 35 0.04 6.29 9.45
C ILE A 35 -0.75 7.53 9.01
N TRP A 36 -2.03 7.38 8.65
CA TRP A 36 -2.88 8.52 8.32
C TRP A 36 -2.96 9.53 9.48
N THR A 37 -3.16 9.05 10.71
CA THR A 37 -3.17 9.89 11.91
C THR A 37 -1.82 10.62 12.09
N TRP A 38 -0.71 9.94 11.86
CA TRP A 38 0.63 10.50 11.98
C TRP A 38 0.92 11.55 10.91
N ILE A 39 0.46 11.33 9.68
CA ILE A 39 0.54 12.30 8.58
C ILE A 39 -0.18 13.59 8.97
N LEU A 40 -1.41 13.50 9.48
CA LEU A 40 -2.17 14.67 9.92
C LEU A 40 -1.47 15.41 11.06
N ARG A 41 -0.90 14.68 12.02
CA ARG A 41 -0.09 15.26 13.10
C ARG A 41 1.16 15.96 12.55
N PHE A 42 1.85 15.33 11.59
CA PHE A 42 3.04 15.88 10.97
C PHE A 42 2.75 17.21 10.28
N PHE A 43 1.66 17.31 9.52
CA PHE A 43 1.24 18.57 8.92
C PHE A 43 0.85 19.63 9.97
N SER A 44 0.18 19.21 11.05
CA SER A 44 -0.17 20.12 12.15
C SER A 44 1.06 20.68 12.86
N LEU A 45 2.14 19.89 13.01
CA LEU A 45 3.39 20.33 13.62
C LEU A 45 4.19 21.29 12.71
N ASN A 46 4.01 21.19 11.40
CA ASN A 46 4.66 22.07 10.42
C ASN A 46 3.78 23.26 10.01
N ASN A 47 2.65 23.49 10.69
CA ASN A 47 1.70 24.58 10.41
C ASN A 47 1.16 24.60 8.96
N LEU A 48 0.94 23.42 8.37
CA LEU A 48 0.41 23.28 7.02
C LEU A 48 -1.02 22.77 7.05
N ASP A 49 -1.97 23.64 6.72
CA ASP A 49 -3.39 23.30 6.73
C ASP A 49 -3.81 22.53 5.46
N ILE A 50 -3.53 21.23 5.46
CA ILE A 50 -3.88 20.34 4.34
C ILE A 50 -5.40 20.10 4.19
N SER A 51 -6.23 20.50 5.16
CA SER A 51 -7.69 20.42 5.03
C SER A 51 -8.22 21.23 3.83
N GLN A 52 -7.43 22.19 3.36
CA GLN A 52 -7.74 23.06 2.24
C GLN A 52 -7.47 22.43 0.88
N VAL A 53 -6.66 21.37 0.81
CA VAL A 53 -6.35 20.63 -0.43
C VAL A 53 -6.97 19.23 -0.46
N LEU A 54 -7.35 18.71 0.72
CA LEU A 54 -8.04 17.44 0.85
C LEU A 54 -9.49 17.67 1.28
N LEU A 55 -10.41 17.56 0.32
CA LEU A 55 -11.83 17.63 0.60
C LEU A 55 -12.34 16.31 1.18
N THR A 56 -12.73 16.36 2.45
CA THR A 56 -13.30 15.23 3.20
C THR A 56 -14.82 15.27 3.29
N ARG A 57 -15.48 16.09 2.46
CA ARG A 57 -16.94 16.26 2.42
C ARG A 57 -17.51 15.79 1.09
N VAL A 58 -18.74 15.31 1.13
CA VAL A 58 -19.50 14.95 -0.08
C VAL A 58 -19.93 16.23 -0.80
N PRO A 59 -20.01 16.27 -2.16
CA PRO A 59 -20.31 17.51 -2.89
C PRO A 59 -21.62 18.20 -2.51
N HIS A 60 -22.59 17.46 -1.97
CA HIS A 60 -23.90 17.98 -1.56
C HIS A 60 -23.99 18.34 -0.06
N ASP A 61 -22.89 18.24 0.69
CA ASP A 61 -22.88 18.55 2.13
C ASP A 61 -22.65 20.05 2.38
N ILE A 62 -23.61 20.68 3.07
CA ILE A 62 -23.62 22.11 3.39
C ILE A 62 -22.70 22.42 4.59
N ARG A 63 -22.34 21.41 5.40
CA ARG A 63 -21.53 21.60 6.60
C ARG A 63 -20.12 22.12 6.26
N PRO A 64 -19.53 22.98 7.12
CA PRO A 64 -18.14 23.36 6.96
C PRO A 64 -17.25 22.12 7.06
N GLY A 65 -16.18 22.10 6.26
CA GLY A 65 -15.18 21.03 6.30
C GLY A 65 -14.49 20.96 7.66
N TYR A 66 -13.91 19.80 7.99
CA TYR A 66 -13.11 19.66 9.20
C TYR A 66 -11.84 20.49 9.10
N THR A 67 -11.54 21.26 10.15
CA THR A 67 -10.19 21.81 10.35
C THR A 67 -9.17 20.68 10.49
N LEU A 68 -7.89 20.94 10.23
CA LEU A 68 -6.83 19.93 10.39
C LEU A 68 -6.82 19.29 11.79
N THR A 69 -7.02 20.08 12.84
CA THR A 69 -7.07 19.58 14.22
C THR A 69 -8.27 18.67 14.46
N GLN A 70 -9.44 19.01 13.92
CA GLN A 70 -10.64 18.16 14.01
C GLN A 70 -10.46 16.87 13.20
N LEU A 71 -9.86 16.95 12.01
CA LEU A 71 -9.56 15.81 11.16
C LEU A 71 -8.58 14.85 11.86
N HIS A 72 -7.50 15.38 12.45
CA HIS A 72 -6.55 14.59 13.24
C HIS A 72 -7.23 13.94 14.44
N ARG A 73 -8.06 14.69 15.20
CA ARG A 73 -8.79 14.13 16.35
C ARG A 73 -9.73 13.01 15.93
N SER A 74 -10.48 13.20 14.83
CA SER A 74 -11.39 12.20 14.29
C SER A 74 -10.65 10.94 13.83
N ALA A 75 -9.60 11.11 13.03
CA ALA A 75 -8.75 10.01 12.55
C ALA A 75 -8.12 9.22 13.71
N ARG A 76 -7.59 9.92 14.71
CA ARG A 76 -7.00 9.31 15.90
C ARG A 76 -8.03 8.51 16.70
N ASN A 77 -9.20 9.08 16.95
CA ASN A 77 -10.27 8.40 17.70
C ASN A 77 -10.76 7.15 16.95
N PHE A 78 -10.88 7.24 15.62
CA PHE A 78 -11.22 6.10 14.78
C PHE A 78 -10.14 5.01 14.81
N ALA A 79 -8.87 5.39 14.64
CA ALA A 79 -7.73 4.47 14.73
C ALA A 79 -7.70 3.74 16.09
N PHE A 80 -7.88 4.46 17.19
CA PHE A 80 -7.98 3.85 18.53
C PHE A 80 -9.16 2.89 18.65
N LYS A 81 -10.35 3.26 18.15
CA LYS A 81 -11.55 2.40 18.16
C LYS A 81 -11.28 1.07 17.44
N ILE A 82 -10.75 1.13 16.21
CA ILE A 82 -10.43 -0.08 15.44
C ILE A 82 -9.33 -0.89 16.13
N THR A 83 -8.27 -0.23 16.60
CA THR A 83 -7.16 -0.89 17.30
C THR A 83 -7.64 -1.66 18.53
N ARG A 84 -8.51 -1.07 19.36
CA ARG A 84 -9.08 -1.72 20.55
C ARG A 84 -9.90 -2.96 20.20
N ILE A 85 -10.58 -2.96 19.05
CA ILE A 85 -11.35 -4.12 18.57
C ILE A 85 -10.41 -5.20 18.05
N ILE A 86 -9.40 -4.85 17.26
CA ILE A 86 -8.60 -5.81 16.48
C ILE A 86 -7.45 -6.43 17.27
N ILE A 87 -6.79 -5.69 18.17
CA ILE A 87 -5.62 -6.19 18.91
C ILE A 87 -5.89 -7.47 19.69
N PRO A 88 -6.97 -7.60 20.48
CA PRO A 88 -7.22 -8.84 21.22
C PRO A 88 -7.36 -10.06 20.30
N PHE A 89 -8.11 -9.91 19.21
CA PHE A 89 -8.29 -10.99 18.22
C PHE A 89 -7.01 -11.28 17.44
N HIS A 90 -6.16 -10.29 17.21
CA HIS A 90 -4.85 -10.51 16.61
C HIS A 90 -4.00 -11.49 17.42
N PHE A 91 -3.87 -11.26 18.74
CA PHE A 91 -3.12 -12.16 19.61
C PHE A 91 -3.72 -13.55 19.66
N ILE A 92 -5.06 -13.66 19.70
CA ILE A 92 -5.77 -14.94 19.63
C ILE A 92 -5.43 -15.67 18.31
N THR A 93 -5.53 -14.99 17.16
CA THR A 93 -5.21 -15.59 15.86
C THR A 93 -3.76 -16.07 15.79
N VAL A 94 -2.80 -15.26 16.22
CA VAL A 94 -1.37 -15.63 16.20
C VAL A 94 -1.12 -16.83 17.10
N PHE A 95 -1.68 -16.83 18.32
CA PHE A 95 -1.55 -17.95 19.24
C PHE A 95 -2.07 -19.26 18.64
N PHE A 96 -3.29 -19.26 18.08
CA PHE A 96 -3.87 -20.46 17.47
C PHE A 96 -3.14 -20.89 16.19
N PHE A 97 -2.54 -19.95 15.45
CA PHE A 97 -1.72 -20.26 14.28
C PHE A 97 -0.43 -20.98 14.68
N GLU A 98 0.28 -20.47 15.68
CA GLU A 98 1.50 -21.11 16.19
C GLU A 98 1.17 -22.46 16.84
N TYR A 99 0.08 -22.53 17.61
CA TYR A 99 -0.39 -23.80 18.17
C TYR A 99 -0.63 -24.84 17.06
N LYS A 100 -1.33 -24.46 15.99
CA LYS A 100 -1.55 -25.32 14.81
C LYS A 100 -0.24 -25.79 14.18
N ASN A 101 0.79 -24.93 14.09
CA ASN A 101 2.07 -25.29 13.48
C ASN A 101 2.87 -26.29 14.35
N VAL A 102 2.69 -26.25 15.67
CA VAL A 102 3.39 -27.14 16.62
C VAL A 102 2.66 -28.48 16.79
N THR A 103 1.33 -28.49 16.82
CA THR A 103 0.57 -29.75 16.91
C THR A 103 0.30 -30.33 15.53
N GLU A 104 0.87 -31.49 15.21
CA GLU A 104 0.63 -32.26 13.97
C GLU A 104 -0.81 -32.84 13.85
N GLY A 105 -1.77 -32.35 14.64
CA GLY A 105 -3.12 -32.91 14.76
C GLY A 105 -4.22 -31.96 14.22
N PRO A 106 -5.23 -32.49 13.49
CA PRO A 106 -6.32 -31.68 12.98
C PRO A 106 -7.37 -31.43 14.07
N LEU A 107 -7.10 -30.52 15.02
CA LEU A 107 -8.19 -29.93 15.77
C LEU A 107 -8.98 -29.01 14.81
N LYS A 108 -10.10 -29.54 14.28
CA LYS A 108 -11.03 -28.80 13.40
C LYS A 108 -11.37 -27.40 13.95
N ASN A 109 -11.45 -27.26 15.27
CA ASN A 109 -11.74 -26.00 15.96
C ASN A 109 -10.60 -24.97 15.83
N VAL A 110 -9.34 -25.41 15.90
CA VAL A 110 -8.15 -24.53 15.74
C VAL A 110 -8.06 -24.03 14.30
N VAL A 111 -8.31 -24.91 13.34
CA VAL A 111 -8.40 -24.57 11.91
C VAL A 111 -9.48 -23.50 11.71
N PHE A 112 -10.69 -23.70 12.24
CA PHE A 112 -11.76 -22.71 12.10
C PHE A 112 -11.35 -21.32 12.61
N VAL A 113 -10.74 -21.22 13.80
CA VAL A 113 -10.30 -19.92 14.36
C VAL A 113 -9.22 -19.27 13.49
N VAL A 114 -8.23 -20.04 13.01
CA VAL A 114 -7.12 -19.51 12.20
C VAL A 114 -7.59 -18.93 10.86
N TYR A 115 -8.60 -19.55 10.22
CA TYR A 115 -9.08 -19.12 8.91
C TYR A 115 -10.22 -18.09 8.98
N PHE A 116 -11.20 -18.26 9.88
CA PHE A 116 -12.39 -17.40 9.90
C PHE A 116 -12.20 -16.11 10.71
N LEU A 117 -11.41 -16.14 11.79
CA LEU A 117 -11.25 -14.95 12.64
C LEU A 117 -10.62 -13.76 11.91
N PRO A 118 -9.59 -13.93 11.07
CA PRO A 118 -9.08 -12.83 10.23
C PRO A 118 -10.10 -12.29 9.23
N LEU A 119 -10.95 -13.15 8.67
CA LEU A 119 -12.00 -12.75 7.74
C LEU A 119 -13.10 -11.92 8.44
N ILE A 120 -13.51 -12.34 9.63
CA ILE A 120 -14.46 -11.58 10.45
C ILE A 120 -13.87 -10.22 10.82
N GLN A 121 -12.59 -10.17 11.23
CA GLN A 121 -11.87 -8.93 11.50
C GLN A 121 -11.84 -7.99 10.28
N SER A 122 -11.53 -8.49 9.08
CA SER A 122 -11.48 -7.67 7.87
C SER A 122 -12.85 -7.10 7.50
N MET A 123 -13.92 -7.90 7.66
CA MET A 123 -15.30 -7.46 7.49
C MET A 123 -15.68 -6.37 8.49
N ILE A 124 -15.32 -6.53 9.77
CA ILE A 124 -15.58 -5.53 10.82
C ILE A 124 -14.85 -4.21 10.52
N ILE A 125 -13.56 -4.27 10.17
CA ILE A 125 -12.77 -3.08 9.82
C ILE A 125 -13.41 -2.36 8.62
N THR A 126 -13.73 -3.11 7.56
CA THR A 126 -14.33 -2.56 6.34
C THR A 126 -15.70 -1.94 6.64
N TRP A 127 -16.52 -2.60 7.44
CA TRP A 127 -17.83 -2.09 7.84
C TRP A 127 -17.72 -0.76 8.61
N PHE A 128 -16.82 -0.66 9.60
CA PHE A 128 -16.61 0.59 10.31
C PHE A 128 -16.06 1.70 9.41
N ILE A 129 -15.13 1.40 8.51
CA ILE A 129 -14.61 2.39 7.54
C ILE A 129 -15.76 2.93 6.68
N LEU A 130 -16.59 2.06 6.11
CA LEU A 130 -17.68 2.49 5.22
C LEU A 130 -18.82 3.17 5.98
N LYS A 131 -19.11 2.75 7.21
CA LYS A 131 -20.14 3.35 8.06
C LYS A 131 -19.73 4.73 8.55
N ASP A 132 -18.57 4.83 9.21
CA ASP A 132 -18.15 6.03 9.94
C ASP A 132 -17.49 7.06 9.00
N CYS A 133 -16.88 6.63 7.89
CA CYS A 133 -16.26 7.54 6.90
C CYS A 133 -17.14 7.73 5.65
N HIS A 134 -18.04 8.72 5.71
CA HIS A 134 -18.97 9.04 4.64
C HIS A 134 -18.28 9.30 3.28
N ILE A 135 -17.16 10.02 3.27
CA ILE A 135 -16.43 10.33 2.03
C ILE A 135 -15.83 9.08 1.38
N ILE A 136 -15.29 8.15 2.17
CA ILE A 136 -14.75 6.88 1.66
C ILE A 136 -15.86 6.05 1.04
N ARG A 137 -16.99 5.90 1.75
CA ARG A 137 -18.18 5.20 1.21
C ARG A 137 -18.68 5.84 -0.08
N TYR A 138 -18.66 7.17 -0.16
CA TYR A 138 -19.06 7.89 -1.37
C TYR A 138 -18.12 7.59 -2.54
N CYS A 139 -16.80 7.65 -2.33
CA CYS A 139 -15.78 7.37 -3.34
C CYS A 139 -15.78 5.90 -3.79
N VAL A 140 -15.88 4.93 -2.86
CA VAL A 140 -15.86 3.49 -3.17
C VAL A 140 -17.03 3.11 -4.10
N LYS A 141 -18.25 3.60 -3.83
CA LYS A 141 -19.41 3.37 -4.69
C LYS A 141 -19.25 3.89 -6.13
N ARG A 142 -18.32 4.81 -6.34
CA ARG A 142 -18.08 5.51 -7.62
C ARG A 142 -16.67 5.27 -8.15
N CYS A 143 -15.91 4.34 -7.57
CA CYS A 143 -14.48 4.19 -7.84
C CYS A 143 -14.20 3.92 -9.34
N LEU A 144 -15.08 3.12 -9.98
CA LEU A 144 -15.06 2.83 -11.42
C LEU A 144 -15.86 3.85 -12.26
N LEU A 145 -16.82 4.55 -11.65
CA LEU A 145 -17.78 5.45 -12.31
C LEU A 145 -17.44 6.93 -12.18
N ILE A 146 -16.19 7.26 -11.86
CA ILE A 146 -15.57 8.58 -11.62
C ILE A 146 -16.42 9.74 -12.10
N GLU A 147 -16.69 10.68 -11.22
CA GLU A 147 -17.54 11.81 -11.53
C GLU A 147 -17.15 12.52 -12.84
N PRO A 148 -18.14 12.93 -13.65
CA PRO A 148 -17.89 13.66 -14.89
C PRO A 148 -17.22 15.02 -14.67
N SER A 149 -17.24 15.56 -13.43
CA SER A 149 -16.55 16.79 -13.02
C SER A 149 -15.61 16.54 -11.83
N PRO A 150 -14.52 15.77 -11.99
CA PRO A 150 -13.79 15.17 -10.87
C PRO A 150 -12.87 16.15 -10.09
N ARG A 151 -12.86 17.45 -10.40
CA ARG A 151 -11.83 18.36 -9.88
C ARG A 151 -11.86 18.56 -8.35
N SER A 152 -13.02 18.59 -7.72
CA SER A 152 -13.09 18.89 -6.28
C SER A 152 -12.56 17.74 -5.42
N LEU A 153 -12.94 16.49 -5.71
CA LEU A 153 -12.55 15.31 -4.94
C LEU A 153 -11.35 14.55 -5.54
N ARG A 154 -10.71 15.08 -6.58
CA ARG A 154 -9.62 14.41 -7.29
C ARG A 154 -8.53 13.87 -6.36
N ASN A 155 -8.04 14.71 -5.45
CA ASN A 155 -7.00 14.32 -4.50
C ASN A 155 -7.48 13.19 -3.58
N THR A 156 -8.72 13.23 -3.12
CA THR A 156 -9.33 12.18 -2.29
C THR A 156 -9.43 10.85 -3.05
N TYR A 157 -9.84 10.87 -4.33
CA TYR A 157 -9.88 9.69 -5.18
C TYR A 157 -8.49 9.10 -5.39
N ILE A 158 -7.51 9.94 -5.74
CA ILE A 158 -6.12 9.52 -5.98
C ILE A 158 -5.53 8.88 -4.71
N LEU A 159 -5.71 9.50 -3.55
CA LEU A 159 -5.21 8.93 -2.28
C LEU A 159 -5.81 7.56 -2.00
N LEU A 160 -7.12 7.39 -2.22
CA LEU A 160 -7.81 6.11 -1.99
C LEU A 160 -7.32 5.03 -2.96
N SER A 161 -7.29 5.32 -4.25
CA SER A 161 -6.95 4.35 -5.27
C SER A 161 -5.45 4.02 -5.30
N ASP A 162 -4.56 4.97 -5.03
CA ASP A 162 -3.13 4.68 -4.88
C ASP A 162 -2.83 3.91 -3.58
N THR A 163 -3.56 4.18 -2.49
CA THR A 163 -3.48 3.34 -1.29
C THR A 163 -3.87 1.89 -1.63
N LEU A 164 -4.93 1.70 -2.40
CA LEU A 164 -5.36 0.37 -2.85
C LEU A 164 -4.28 -0.34 -3.69
N THR A 165 -3.51 0.38 -4.52
CA THR A 165 -2.39 -0.23 -5.26
C THR A 165 -1.29 -0.77 -4.34
N SER A 166 -0.96 -0.06 -3.25
CA SER A 166 0.00 -0.54 -2.25
C SER A 166 -0.52 -1.72 -1.42
N PHE A 167 -1.85 -1.92 -1.37
CA PHE A 167 -2.49 -3.06 -0.73
C PHE A 167 -2.66 -4.28 -1.65
N ALA A 168 -2.20 -4.24 -2.91
CA ALA A 168 -2.37 -5.34 -3.85
C ALA A 168 -1.79 -6.68 -3.35
N LYS A 169 -0.54 -6.70 -2.87
CA LYS A 169 0.07 -7.92 -2.31
C LYS A 169 -0.61 -8.41 -1.03
N PRO A 170 -0.90 -7.56 -0.03
CA PRO A 170 -1.73 -7.95 1.12
C PRO A 170 -3.08 -8.56 0.72
N LEU A 171 -3.76 -8.02 -0.29
CA LEU A 171 -5.03 -8.54 -0.80
C LEU A 171 -4.87 -9.92 -1.45
N ILE A 172 -3.84 -10.10 -2.27
CA ILE A 172 -3.50 -11.41 -2.87
C ILE A 172 -3.33 -12.47 -1.79
N ASP A 173 -2.48 -12.19 -0.80
CA ASP A 173 -2.17 -13.13 0.28
C ASP A 173 -3.40 -13.43 1.14
N PHE A 174 -4.21 -12.40 1.42
CA PHE A 174 -5.47 -12.53 2.13
C PHE A 174 -6.46 -13.42 1.37
N THR A 175 -6.63 -13.20 0.07
CA THR A 175 -7.55 -13.96 -0.77
C THR A 175 -7.09 -15.39 -0.98
N LEU A 176 -5.81 -15.63 -1.26
CA LEU A 176 -5.25 -16.97 -1.40
C LEU A 176 -5.41 -17.77 -0.11
N PHE A 177 -5.08 -17.16 1.04
CA PHE A 177 -5.26 -17.82 2.32
C PHE A 177 -6.75 -18.09 2.64
N SER A 178 -7.64 -17.14 2.33
CA SER A 178 -9.08 -17.32 2.55
C SER A 178 -9.65 -18.42 1.64
N SER A 179 -9.08 -18.64 0.46
CA SER A 179 -9.51 -19.71 -0.45
C SER A 179 -9.27 -21.12 0.11
N LEU A 180 -8.31 -21.27 1.04
CA LEU A 180 -8.08 -22.53 1.76
C LEU A 180 -9.29 -22.98 2.59
N ILE A 181 -10.22 -22.07 2.93
CA ILE A 181 -11.52 -22.43 3.53
C ILE A 181 -12.33 -23.33 2.60
N PHE A 182 -12.23 -23.10 1.29
CA PHE A 182 -12.97 -23.81 0.25
C PHE A 182 -12.19 -25.01 -0.33
N ARG A 183 -11.13 -25.46 0.36
CA ARG A 183 -10.26 -26.61 0.06
C ARG A 183 -9.36 -26.49 -1.18
N GLU A 184 -9.74 -25.75 -2.21
CA GLU A 184 -8.88 -25.52 -3.38
C GLU A 184 -8.75 -24.03 -3.72
N PRO A 185 -7.52 -23.52 -3.91
CA PRO A 185 -7.33 -22.16 -4.40
C PRO A 185 -7.74 -22.07 -5.87
N PHE A 186 -8.52 -21.05 -6.22
CA PHE A 186 -8.85 -20.76 -7.61
C PHE A 186 -7.57 -20.49 -8.42
N THR A 187 -7.38 -21.23 -9.52
CA THR A 187 -6.21 -21.10 -10.38
C THR A 187 -6.06 -19.67 -10.90
N HIS A 188 -4.88 -19.08 -10.70
CA HIS A 188 -4.53 -17.72 -11.14
C HIS A 188 -5.42 -16.58 -10.60
N PHE A 189 -6.29 -16.83 -9.63
CA PHE A 189 -7.19 -15.80 -9.08
C PHE A 189 -6.41 -14.68 -8.37
N ASP A 190 -5.23 -14.99 -7.85
CA ASP A 190 -4.28 -14.00 -7.32
C ASP A 190 -3.90 -12.93 -8.36
N LEU A 191 -3.75 -13.31 -9.64
CA LEU A 191 -3.43 -12.38 -10.72
C LEU A 191 -4.60 -11.44 -11.01
N PHE A 192 -5.83 -11.92 -10.90
CA PHE A 192 -7.03 -11.08 -10.99
C PHE A 192 -7.10 -10.08 -9.83
N VAL A 193 -6.84 -10.53 -8.60
CA VAL A 193 -6.77 -9.65 -7.41
C VAL A 193 -5.67 -8.60 -7.57
N ALA A 194 -4.49 -8.98 -8.10
CA ALA A 194 -3.39 -8.06 -8.39
C ALA A 194 -3.75 -7.01 -9.45
N LEU A 195 -4.54 -7.40 -10.44
CA LEU A 195 -4.95 -6.56 -11.56
C LEU A 195 -5.98 -5.49 -11.14
N PHE A 196 -6.84 -5.80 -10.17
CA PHE A 196 -7.98 -4.94 -9.82
C PHE A 196 -7.59 -3.49 -9.42
N PRO A 197 -6.63 -3.25 -8.51
CA PRO A 197 -6.18 -1.89 -8.18
C PRO A 197 -5.58 -1.14 -9.37
N VAL A 198 -4.85 -1.84 -10.23
CA VAL A 198 -4.21 -1.29 -11.43
C VAL A 198 -5.27 -0.81 -12.43
N LEU A 199 -6.31 -1.63 -12.67
CA LEU A 199 -7.40 -1.27 -13.57
C LEU A 199 -8.18 -0.05 -13.08
N ILE A 200 -8.43 0.06 -11.77
CA ILE A 200 -9.09 1.25 -11.20
C ILE A 200 -8.30 2.51 -11.58
N ARG A 201 -6.97 2.53 -11.39
CA ARG A 201 -6.14 3.69 -11.71
C ARG A 201 -6.05 3.96 -13.20
N LEU A 202 -5.91 2.92 -14.01
CA LEU A 202 -5.87 3.02 -15.48
C LEU A 202 -7.15 3.66 -16.02
N LEU A 203 -8.30 3.11 -15.64
CA LEU A 203 -9.62 3.64 -16.04
C LEU A 203 -9.83 5.06 -15.50
N GLN A 204 -9.30 5.36 -14.32
CA GLN A 204 -9.30 6.71 -13.77
C GLN A 204 -8.58 7.73 -14.64
N CYS A 205 -7.34 7.43 -14.99
CA CYS A 205 -6.54 8.32 -15.80
C CYS A 205 -7.13 8.50 -17.21
N LEU A 206 -7.60 7.43 -17.84
CA LEU A 206 -8.22 7.47 -19.18
C LEU A 206 -9.52 8.27 -19.21
N ARG A 207 -10.34 8.17 -18.16
CA ARG A 207 -11.58 8.94 -18.08
C ARG A 207 -11.32 10.42 -17.83
N GLU A 208 -10.40 10.76 -16.91
CA GLU A 208 -10.01 12.15 -16.70
C GLU A 208 -9.40 12.75 -17.98
N TYR A 209 -8.58 11.99 -18.72
CA TYR A 209 -8.03 12.43 -20.00
C TYR A 209 -9.13 12.76 -21.02
N ARG A 210 -10.15 11.91 -21.16
CA ARG A 210 -11.28 12.17 -22.07
C ARG A 210 -12.06 13.45 -21.73
N LEU A 211 -12.04 13.87 -20.48
CA LEU A 211 -12.75 15.08 -20.02
C LEU A 211 -11.90 16.34 -20.11
N LEU A 212 -10.59 16.23 -19.83
CA LEU A 212 -9.69 17.37 -19.67
C LEU A 212 -8.73 17.56 -20.84
N HIS A 213 -8.53 16.54 -21.67
CA HIS A 213 -7.54 16.49 -22.76
C HIS A 213 -6.10 16.79 -22.32
N ASP A 214 -5.79 16.61 -21.03
CA ASP A 214 -4.46 16.80 -20.48
C ASP A 214 -3.61 15.54 -20.68
N THR A 215 -2.59 15.64 -21.53
CA THR A 215 -1.70 14.52 -21.90
C THR A 215 -0.94 13.94 -20.70
N THR A 216 -0.75 14.70 -19.62
CA THR A 216 -0.16 14.16 -18.38
C THR A 216 -0.99 13.01 -17.83
N LEU A 217 -2.31 13.02 -17.99
CA LEU A 217 -3.20 11.94 -17.57
C LEU A 217 -3.00 10.68 -18.41
N LEU A 218 -2.68 10.81 -19.70
CA LEU A 218 -2.36 9.68 -20.56
C LEU A 218 -1.03 9.03 -20.16
N PHE A 219 -0.02 9.84 -19.83
CA PHE A 219 1.24 9.31 -19.27
C PHE A 219 1.01 8.62 -17.92
N ASN A 220 0.09 9.14 -17.09
CA ASN A 220 -0.28 8.45 -15.85
C ASN A 220 -0.98 7.12 -16.13
N ALA A 221 -1.85 7.06 -17.14
CA ALA A 221 -2.47 5.81 -17.60
C ALA A 221 -1.42 4.79 -18.06
N LEU A 222 -0.43 5.24 -18.84
CA LEU A 222 0.69 4.42 -19.30
C LEU A 222 1.53 3.88 -18.12
N LYS A 223 1.77 4.71 -17.10
CA LYS A 223 2.44 4.29 -15.86
C LYS A 223 1.77 3.08 -15.22
N TYR A 224 0.43 3.09 -15.08
CA TYR A 224 -0.28 1.95 -14.50
C TYR A 224 -0.35 0.75 -15.47
N SER A 225 -0.44 0.98 -16.79
CA SER A 225 -0.48 -0.11 -17.78
C SER A 225 0.83 -0.90 -17.85
N CYS A 226 1.97 -0.34 -17.42
CA CYS A 226 3.24 -1.07 -17.28
C CYS A 226 3.15 -2.30 -16.33
N ASN A 227 2.12 -2.43 -15.49
CA ASN A 227 1.88 -3.63 -14.69
C ASN A 227 1.29 -4.80 -15.51
N LEU A 228 0.55 -4.52 -16.58
CA LEU A 228 -0.12 -5.53 -17.40
C LEU A 228 0.85 -6.56 -18.01
N PRO A 229 1.97 -6.15 -18.66
CA PRO A 229 2.90 -7.12 -19.21
C PRO A 229 3.59 -7.96 -18.11
N ILE A 230 3.81 -7.41 -16.92
CA ILE A 230 4.37 -8.15 -15.77
C ILE A 230 3.42 -9.28 -15.37
N LEU A 231 2.13 -8.97 -15.22
CA LEU A 231 1.10 -9.96 -14.88
C LEU A 231 0.92 -11.00 -15.98
N PHE A 232 0.98 -10.59 -17.24
CA PHE A 232 0.93 -11.50 -18.39
C PHE A 232 2.11 -12.48 -18.40
N CYS A 233 3.35 -11.99 -18.24
CA CYS A 233 4.53 -12.85 -18.15
C CYS A 233 4.42 -13.81 -16.95
N THR A 234 3.90 -13.33 -15.82
CA THR A 234 3.68 -14.16 -14.62
C THR A 234 2.69 -15.28 -14.92
N TRP A 235 1.54 -14.97 -15.54
CA TRP A 235 0.54 -15.95 -15.93
C TRP A 235 1.12 -16.99 -16.89
N GLN A 236 1.73 -16.55 -17.98
CA GLN A 236 2.34 -17.43 -18.99
C GLN A 236 3.42 -18.34 -18.41
N SER A 237 4.29 -17.81 -17.54
CA SER A 237 5.34 -18.60 -16.90
C SER A 237 4.81 -19.72 -16.00
N ARG A 238 3.60 -19.56 -15.45
CA ARG A 238 2.91 -20.59 -14.63
C ARG A 238 2.18 -21.63 -15.48
N VAL A 239 1.63 -21.22 -16.63
CA VAL A 239 0.93 -22.14 -17.55
C VAL A 239 1.92 -23.08 -18.24
N TYR A 240 3.09 -22.58 -18.60
CA TYR A 240 4.16 -23.33 -19.29
C TYR A 240 5.33 -23.62 -18.35
N GLU A 241 5.06 -24.12 -17.15
CA GLU A 241 6.07 -24.52 -16.17
C GLU A 241 7.08 -25.52 -16.80
N ASP A 242 8.35 -25.42 -16.43
CA ASP A 242 9.47 -26.25 -16.92
C ASP A 242 9.86 -26.17 -18.40
N SER A 243 9.31 -25.23 -19.18
CA SER A 243 9.77 -24.93 -20.54
C SER A 243 10.96 -23.94 -20.56
N ILE A 244 11.85 -24.05 -21.55
CA ILE A 244 12.89 -23.02 -21.84
C ILE A 244 12.25 -21.63 -22.00
N ASP A 245 11.02 -21.59 -22.53
CA ASP A 245 10.29 -20.35 -22.73
C ASP A 245 9.83 -19.72 -21.40
N SER A 246 9.61 -20.50 -20.34
CA SER A 246 9.31 -19.99 -19.00
C SER A 246 10.47 -19.18 -18.41
N GLU A 247 11.72 -19.60 -18.62
CA GLU A 247 12.89 -18.85 -18.17
C GLU A 247 13.03 -17.52 -18.93
N LYS A 248 12.90 -17.55 -20.26
CA LYS A 248 12.88 -16.34 -21.09
C LYS A 248 11.79 -15.37 -20.64
N LEU A 249 10.58 -15.86 -20.35
CA LEU A 249 9.47 -15.06 -19.86
C LEU A 249 9.79 -14.41 -18.50
N ARG A 250 10.43 -15.14 -17.56
CA ARG A 250 10.88 -14.57 -16.28
C ARG A 250 11.95 -13.48 -16.48
N HIS A 251 12.84 -13.63 -17.45
CA HIS A 251 13.82 -12.57 -17.79
C HIS A 251 13.13 -11.33 -18.35
N ILE A 252 12.20 -11.50 -19.30
CA ILE A 252 11.41 -10.41 -19.88
C ILE A 252 10.57 -9.72 -18.79
N GLN A 253 9.98 -10.50 -17.88
CA GLN A 253 9.24 -9.97 -16.74
C GLN A 253 10.09 -9.01 -15.89
N ARG A 254 11.35 -9.36 -15.60
CA ARG A 254 12.26 -8.49 -14.82
C ARG A 254 12.54 -7.17 -15.53
N TRP A 255 12.64 -7.16 -16.86
CA TRP A 255 12.78 -5.92 -17.62
C TRP A 255 11.53 -5.04 -17.52
N PHE A 256 10.33 -5.63 -17.58
CA PHE A 256 9.10 -4.89 -17.35
C PHE A 256 8.97 -4.39 -15.91
N MET A 257 9.42 -5.16 -14.92
CA MET A 257 9.49 -4.71 -13.53
C MET A 257 10.46 -3.52 -13.37
N LEU A 258 11.62 -3.57 -14.02
CA LEU A 258 12.58 -2.46 -14.03
C LEU A 258 12.00 -1.20 -14.67
N LEU A 259 11.33 -1.35 -15.82
CA LEU A 259 10.63 -0.25 -16.48
C LEU A 259 9.54 0.34 -15.57
N ASN A 260 8.73 -0.51 -14.95
CA ASN A 260 7.66 -0.09 -14.04
C ASN A 260 8.21 0.64 -12.81
N SER A 261 9.20 0.07 -12.11
CA SER A 261 9.85 0.71 -10.95
C SER A 261 10.48 2.05 -11.33
N SER A 262 11.16 2.13 -12.48
CA SER A 262 11.82 3.36 -12.92
C SER A 262 10.81 4.45 -13.31
N TYR A 263 9.77 4.10 -14.07
CA TYR A 263 8.75 5.05 -14.47
C TYR A 263 7.95 5.56 -13.27
N THR A 264 7.54 4.66 -12.37
CA THR A 264 6.78 5.05 -11.19
C THR A 264 7.64 5.84 -10.18
N PHE A 265 8.95 5.56 -10.05
CA PHE A 265 9.87 6.38 -9.27
C PHE A 265 9.98 7.80 -9.82
N PHE A 266 10.22 7.91 -11.13
CA PHE A 266 10.26 9.20 -11.81
C PHE A 266 8.96 9.97 -11.61
N TRP A 267 7.82 9.28 -11.74
CA TRP A 267 6.51 9.88 -11.54
C TRP A 267 6.35 10.46 -10.13
N ASP A 268 6.69 9.69 -9.10
CA ASP A 268 6.53 10.10 -7.71
C ASP A 268 7.37 11.36 -7.43
N VAL A 269 8.65 11.37 -7.82
CA VAL A 269 9.54 12.51 -7.59
C VAL A 269 9.16 13.72 -8.43
N ARG A 270 8.95 13.54 -9.73
CA ARG A 270 8.83 14.66 -10.67
C ARG A 270 7.40 15.21 -10.76
N MET A 271 6.41 14.32 -10.78
CA MET A 271 5.02 14.66 -11.05
C MET A 271 4.21 14.80 -9.76
N ASP A 272 4.34 13.85 -8.83
CA ASP A 272 3.53 13.88 -7.60
C ASP A 272 4.11 14.81 -6.53
N TRP A 273 5.44 14.84 -6.36
CA TRP A 273 6.12 15.69 -5.36
C TRP A 273 6.56 17.05 -5.94
N LEU A 274 6.45 17.21 -7.27
CA LEU A 274 6.81 18.41 -8.03
C LEU A 274 8.25 18.87 -7.76
N LEU A 275 9.19 17.93 -7.81
CA LEU A 275 10.61 18.21 -7.64
C LEU A 275 11.30 18.29 -9.00
N ASP A 276 11.90 19.45 -9.32
CA ASP A 276 12.56 19.69 -10.60
C ASP A 276 13.90 18.96 -10.72
N SER A 277 14.70 18.96 -9.66
CA SER A 277 16.01 18.32 -9.62
C SER A 277 16.50 18.11 -8.17
N LEU A 278 17.55 17.31 -7.99
CA LEU A 278 18.15 17.07 -6.67
C LEU A 278 18.83 18.32 -6.07
N SER A 279 19.35 19.22 -6.91
CA SER A 279 20.04 20.45 -6.49
C SER A 279 19.08 21.63 -6.32
N SER A 280 18.17 21.78 -7.27
CA SER A 280 17.10 22.77 -7.29
C SER A 280 15.76 22.04 -7.19
N LEU A 281 15.33 21.76 -5.95
CA LEU A 281 14.09 21.04 -5.66
C LEU A 281 12.88 21.72 -6.33
N ARG A 282 12.72 23.04 -6.19
CA ARG A 282 11.69 23.82 -6.89
C ARG A 282 12.33 25.10 -7.42
N SER A 283 12.57 25.13 -8.74
CA SER A 283 13.33 26.19 -9.41
C SER A 283 12.63 27.55 -9.41
N LYS A 284 11.30 27.57 -9.29
CA LYS A 284 10.49 28.79 -9.40
C LYS A 284 10.47 29.68 -8.14
N SER A 285 11.09 29.28 -7.02
CA SER A 285 11.53 30.21 -5.95
C SER A 285 12.37 29.49 -4.87
N LYS A 286 13.45 30.11 -4.37
CA LYS A 286 14.24 29.55 -3.25
C LYS A 286 13.46 29.49 -1.92
N SER A 287 12.35 30.24 -1.79
CA SER A 287 11.41 30.17 -0.66
C SER A 287 10.24 29.19 -0.88
N ALA A 288 10.20 28.48 -2.02
CA ALA A 288 9.12 27.56 -2.42
C ALA A 288 9.12 26.18 -1.75
N VAL A 289 10.15 25.87 -0.96
CA VAL A 289 10.31 24.54 -0.38
C VAL A 289 9.76 24.56 1.03
N THR A 290 8.69 23.80 1.26
CA THR A 290 7.96 23.81 2.53
C THR A 290 8.73 23.13 3.66
N PHE A 291 9.45 22.04 3.36
CA PHE A 291 10.28 21.34 4.34
C PHE A 291 11.79 21.61 4.14
N LYS A 292 12.61 21.22 5.12
CA LYS A 292 14.07 21.26 4.97
C LYS A 292 14.50 20.33 3.83
N ARG A 293 15.46 20.76 2.99
CA ARG A 293 15.94 19.99 1.82
C ARG A 293 16.30 18.53 2.14
N ARG A 294 16.97 18.30 3.29
CA ARG A 294 17.35 16.96 3.76
C ARG A 294 16.17 15.99 3.87
N ILE A 295 14.97 16.49 4.18
CA ILE A 295 13.75 15.68 4.30
C ILE A 295 13.31 15.17 2.92
N TYR A 296 13.39 16.00 1.88
CA TYR A 296 13.12 15.58 0.50
C TYR A 296 14.16 14.56 0.02
N HIS A 297 15.45 14.81 0.24
CA HIS A 297 16.50 13.87 -0.16
C HIS A 297 16.36 12.52 0.54
N ALA A 298 16.10 12.51 1.84
CA ALA A 298 15.84 11.29 2.59
C ALA A 298 14.63 10.54 2.01
N ALA A 299 13.56 11.24 1.67
CA ALA A 299 12.37 10.62 1.10
C ALA A 299 12.60 10.01 -0.28
N ILE A 300 13.36 10.69 -1.14
CA ILE A 300 13.76 10.18 -2.46
C ILE A 300 14.58 8.89 -2.30
N ILE A 301 15.55 8.88 -1.38
CA ILE A 301 16.40 7.71 -1.13
C ILE A 301 15.56 6.54 -0.60
N ILE A 302 14.69 6.79 0.39
CA ILE A 302 13.81 5.76 0.95
C ILE A 302 12.88 5.18 -0.13
N ASP A 303 12.27 6.02 -0.95
CA ASP A 303 11.39 5.57 -2.02
C ASP A 303 12.14 4.75 -3.06
N PHE A 304 13.34 5.17 -3.46
CA PHE A 304 14.21 4.43 -4.37
C PHE A 304 14.56 3.04 -3.82
N VAL A 305 15.10 2.97 -2.59
CA VAL A 305 15.53 1.70 -1.99
C VAL A 305 14.36 0.72 -1.86
N LEU A 306 13.20 1.19 -1.37
CA LEU A 306 12.04 0.32 -1.16
C LEU A 306 11.39 -0.10 -2.48
N ARG A 307 11.35 0.77 -3.49
CA ARG A 307 10.72 0.46 -4.78
C ARG A 307 11.52 -0.53 -5.62
N PHE A 308 12.85 -0.44 -5.55
CA PHE A 308 13.74 -1.36 -6.25
C PHE A 308 14.14 -2.57 -5.40
N TRP A 309 13.48 -2.78 -4.25
CA TRP A 309 13.81 -3.88 -3.36
C TRP A 309 13.82 -5.25 -4.04
N TRP A 310 12.90 -5.49 -4.99
CA TRP A 310 12.86 -6.74 -5.76
C TRP A 310 14.15 -6.99 -6.56
N SER A 311 14.82 -5.93 -7.00
CA SER A 311 16.08 -6.03 -7.72
C SER A 311 17.23 -6.30 -6.75
N TRP A 312 17.16 -5.73 -5.54
CA TRP A 312 18.18 -5.92 -4.51
C TRP A 312 18.16 -7.38 -4.05
N THR A 313 16.98 -7.93 -3.76
CA THR A 313 16.84 -9.34 -3.40
C THR A 313 17.37 -10.25 -4.50
N HIS A 314 17.11 -9.94 -5.76
CA HIS A 314 17.65 -10.71 -6.88
C HIS A 314 19.17 -10.63 -6.99
N LEU A 315 19.76 -9.44 -6.82
CA LEU A 315 21.21 -9.25 -6.85
C LEU A 315 21.90 -10.01 -5.70
N PHE A 316 21.36 -9.93 -4.48
CA PHE A 316 21.93 -10.62 -3.32
C PHE A 316 21.86 -12.15 -3.46
N GLN A 317 20.81 -12.69 -4.10
CA GLN A 317 20.72 -14.12 -4.41
C GLN A 317 21.83 -14.59 -5.36
N ASN A 318 22.10 -13.81 -6.41
CA ASN A 318 23.12 -14.18 -7.41
C ASN A 318 24.56 -14.11 -6.84
N LEU A 319 24.79 -13.26 -5.83
CA LEU A 319 26.10 -13.10 -5.19
C LEU A 319 26.40 -14.16 -4.12
N LYS A 320 25.53 -15.16 -3.91
CA LYS A 320 25.69 -16.27 -2.95
C LYS A 320 26.01 -15.83 -1.50
N PHE A 321 25.63 -14.62 -1.10
CA PHE A 321 25.81 -14.11 0.28
C PHE A 321 24.79 -14.68 1.29
N GLY A 322 24.00 -15.69 0.90
CA GLY A 322 23.07 -16.38 1.79
C GLY A 322 22.90 -17.83 1.35
N THR A 323 23.02 -18.73 2.30
CA THR A 323 22.79 -20.17 2.19
C THR A 323 21.42 -20.49 1.57
N THR A 324 21.42 -21.58 0.80
CA THR A 324 20.28 -22.43 0.39
C THR A 324 18.92 -22.07 0.98
N ASN A 325 17.93 -21.85 0.10
CA ASN A 325 16.49 -21.86 0.38
C ASN A 325 16.06 -21.23 1.73
N THR A 326 15.53 -20.01 1.66
CA THR A 326 14.62 -19.37 2.65
C THR A 326 15.13 -18.33 3.65
N ASP A 327 16.38 -17.86 3.65
CA ASP A 327 16.76 -16.77 4.56
C ASP A 327 16.81 -15.40 3.88
N TYR A 328 15.65 -14.75 3.84
CA TYR A 328 15.56 -13.33 3.52
C TYR A 328 16.09 -12.49 4.68
N LEU A 329 16.93 -11.48 4.41
CA LEU A 329 17.31 -10.46 5.41
C LEU A 329 16.09 -9.65 5.91
N PHE A 330 14.98 -9.69 5.16
CA PHE A 330 13.62 -9.28 5.57
C PHE A 330 12.61 -10.27 4.99
N PHE A 331 11.80 -10.91 5.82
CA PHE A 331 10.79 -11.88 5.39
C PHE A 331 9.90 -11.26 4.27
N GLN A 332 9.44 -12.05 3.29
CA GLN A 332 8.53 -11.56 2.23
C GLN A 332 7.29 -10.83 2.79
N GLY A 333 6.89 -11.13 4.03
CA GLY A 333 5.83 -10.44 4.75
C GLY A 333 6.17 -9.04 5.23
N GLU A 334 7.43 -8.78 5.62
CA GLU A 334 7.90 -7.50 6.15
C GLU A 334 7.92 -6.40 5.08
N MET A 335 8.13 -6.80 3.82
CA MET A 335 8.05 -5.91 2.67
C MET A 335 6.69 -5.24 2.51
N GLN A 336 5.61 -5.88 2.97
CA GLN A 336 4.28 -5.30 2.90
C GLN A 336 4.12 -4.14 3.89
N TYR A 337 4.77 -4.21 5.05
CA TYR A 337 4.78 -3.12 6.03
C TYR A 337 5.58 -1.93 5.50
N LEU A 338 6.76 -2.20 4.92
CA LEU A 338 7.60 -1.17 4.32
C LEU A 338 6.91 -0.50 3.14
N GLU A 339 6.16 -1.24 2.31
CA GLU A 339 5.37 -0.67 1.21
C GLU A 339 4.26 0.27 1.71
N VAL A 340 3.55 -0.10 2.78
CA VAL A 340 2.53 0.77 3.39
C VAL A 340 3.17 2.03 4.00
N ILE A 341 4.34 1.92 4.64
CA ILE A 341 5.10 3.07 5.15
C ILE A 341 5.58 3.97 4.01
N ARG A 342 6.13 3.39 2.93
CA ARG A 342 6.55 4.12 1.72
C ARG A 342 5.38 4.88 1.09
N ARG A 343 4.18 4.27 1.04
CA ARG A 343 2.97 4.97 0.59
C ARG A 343 2.61 6.14 1.52
N GLY A 344 2.73 5.96 2.84
CA GLY A 344 2.55 7.05 3.80
C GLY A 344 3.49 8.24 3.55
N LEU A 345 4.77 7.95 3.28
CA LEU A 345 5.75 8.95 2.87
C LEU A 345 5.32 9.67 1.59
N TRP A 346 4.91 8.92 0.56
CA TRP A 346 4.40 9.48 -0.68
C TRP A 346 3.20 10.42 -0.46
N VAL A 347 2.26 10.07 0.44
CA VAL A 347 1.10 10.92 0.76
C VAL A 347 1.54 12.26 1.36
N ILE A 348 2.57 12.28 2.21
CA ILE A 348 3.11 13.53 2.80
C ILE A 348 3.57 14.47 1.68
N PHE A 349 4.44 14.01 0.80
CA PHE A 349 4.97 14.89 -0.25
C PHE A 349 3.95 15.22 -1.33
N LYS A 350 3.01 14.30 -1.63
CA LYS A 350 1.89 14.58 -2.53
C LYS A 350 1.01 15.70 -2.00
N LEU A 351 0.57 15.62 -0.74
CA LEU A 351 -0.28 16.65 -0.13
C LEU A 351 0.46 17.98 0.04
N GLU A 352 1.76 17.94 0.36
CA GLU A 352 2.58 19.14 0.40
C GLU A 352 2.73 19.81 -0.97
N ALA A 353 2.93 19.03 -2.03
CA ALA A 353 3.00 19.54 -3.40
C ALA A 353 1.68 20.19 -3.85
N GLU A 354 0.53 19.57 -3.53
CA GLU A 354 -0.79 20.15 -3.80
C GLU A 354 -1.04 21.44 -3.00
N TYR A 355 -0.58 21.48 -1.73
CA TYR A 355 -0.59 22.69 -0.92
C TYR A 355 0.26 23.80 -1.54
N TYR A 356 1.47 23.46 -1.99
CA TYR A 356 2.36 24.38 -2.67
C TYR A 356 1.73 24.99 -3.93
N ILE A 357 1.12 24.18 -4.80
CA ILE A 357 0.39 24.67 -5.98
C ILE A 357 -0.69 25.67 -5.55
N LYS A 358 -1.50 25.33 -4.55
CA LYS A 358 -2.64 26.16 -4.15
C LYS A 358 -2.22 27.55 -3.64
N PHE A 359 -1.12 27.64 -2.90
CA PHE A 359 -0.73 28.88 -2.19
C PHE A 359 0.45 29.64 -2.77
N THR A 360 1.29 29.00 -3.58
CA THR A 360 2.56 29.61 -4.03
C THR A 360 2.65 29.74 -5.55
N SER A 361 1.86 29.01 -6.34
CA SER A 361 1.91 29.09 -7.81
C SER A 361 0.88 30.06 -8.42
N LYS A 362 0.48 31.11 -7.68
CA LYS A 362 -0.31 32.21 -8.22
C LYS A 362 0.58 33.35 -8.69
#